data_AF-A0A0X8JQN1-F1
#
_entry.id   AF-A0A0X8JQN1-F1
#
_cell.length_a   1.000
_cell.length_b   1.000
_cell.length_c   1.000
_cell.angle_alpha   90.00
_cell.angle_beta   90.00
_cell.angle_gamma   90.00
#
_symmetry.space_group_name_H-M   'P 1'
#
loop_
_entity.id
_entity.type
_entity.pdbx_description
1 polymer ?
#
loop_
_entity_poly.entity_id
_entity_poly.type
_entity_poly.pdbx_seq_one_letter_code
_entity_poly.pdbx_strand_id
1 'polypeptide(L)'
;MKMRVSLRNQYHGFLHNLHDSQSRLMELNQQSSSQKRINKPSDDPVGMSRVLNYRSSIGAIDQYRTNIDRAKGWLGLADETMLRTSAVLTRIKSLAEQGATGTMTASDRNAVAYEARQLFHQLMNLANTRFEGNSIFGGHKFEPSAYEEALMVHDESGQSLGLATGLSTRSIMVQFLGAENATAEVGKNTISYRYSSDGGVTWQKGTVGRTGPFKLDLGGASVPLREGHKVKLSPESNTKTSSGGWLTVAPAAVYKGDNRSQAAVTYAKGDPAITAHPVGGFEKDVRVTLSAPTLGAAATAKYFIGGSTTGVTVPVDRSGPVPVINTPYGGIRLMGAPTANATDMEFTVHAGQTAVMQTGSTVNAAGQGVFDRDVMVRVANSTAVSIGSNRPIVYSYSMDGGRNWSHGHSAPNAAEPVELLVPGGKLVLSGRNGNLNLPVGAQFTIHPQTAAHNLEISTGEYLQVNNIGSEIFGGYNEYGTEPVFIESGQEKNIMLAVGKLVAALENNDQQGCGQALDSLTKCHEYFTTQMASVGARENRLVVADTVLTGLKHNETERKSKIEDVDLVTLMTDLTNQQLAYEAVLRSSSMIMRMSLMNYL
;
A
#
# COMPACT_ATOMS: atom_id res chain seq x y z
N MET A 1 30.85 -80.62 27.39
CA MET A 1 29.57 -80.94 28.07
C MET A 1 28.47 -81.00 27.00
N LYS A 2 28.02 -82.19 26.59
CA LYS A 2 26.94 -82.34 25.58
C LYS A 2 25.60 -82.22 26.31
N MET A 3 24.94 -81.06 26.22
CA MET A 3 23.56 -80.91 26.70
C MET A 3 22.63 -81.81 25.87
N ARG A 4 21.63 -82.43 26.51
CA ARG A 4 20.58 -83.19 25.82
C ARG A 4 19.86 -82.28 24.82
N VAL A 5 19.47 -82.81 23.67
CA VAL A 5 18.79 -82.03 22.61
C VAL A 5 17.51 -81.36 23.15
N SER A 6 16.78 -82.02 24.05
CA SER A 6 15.61 -81.44 24.74
C SER A 6 15.98 -80.29 25.67
N LEU A 7 17.06 -80.42 26.45
CA LEU A 7 17.57 -79.37 27.34
C LEU A 7 18.09 -78.17 26.56
N ARG A 8 18.72 -78.42 25.39
CA ARG A 8 19.15 -77.38 24.45
C ARG A 8 17.95 -76.64 23.85
N ASN A 9 16.90 -77.35 23.46
CA ASN A 9 15.67 -76.72 22.95
C ASN A 9 14.92 -75.94 24.04
N GLN A 10 14.85 -76.45 25.28
CA GLN A 10 14.29 -75.74 26.43
C GLN A 10 15.08 -74.48 26.78
N TYR A 11 16.41 -74.56 26.75
CA TYR A 11 17.29 -73.42 27.00
C TYR A 11 17.17 -72.34 25.91
N HIS A 12 17.07 -72.72 24.63
CA HIS A 12 16.80 -71.76 23.56
C HIS A 12 15.42 -71.11 23.67
N GLY A 13 14.38 -71.88 24.00
CA GLY A 13 13.04 -71.34 24.25
C GLY A 13 13.03 -70.37 25.44
N PHE A 14 13.77 -70.67 26.50
CA PHE A 14 13.96 -69.78 27.64
C PHE A 14 14.67 -68.48 27.26
N LEU A 15 15.79 -68.55 26.54
CA LEU A 15 16.54 -67.35 26.11
C LEU A 15 15.68 -66.45 25.22
N HIS A 16 14.86 -67.04 24.34
CA HIS A 16 13.89 -66.29 23.54
C HIS A 16 12.88 -65.57 24.44
N ASN A 17 12.26 -66.29 25.38
CA ASN A 17 11.30 -65.69 26.33
C ASN A 17 11.93 -64.61 27.22
N LEU A 18 13.22 -64.74 27.59
CA LEU A 18 13.94 -63.74 28.38
C LEU A 18 14.20 -62.48 27.56
N HIS A 19 14.72 -62.61 26.34
CA HIS A 19 14.92 -61.47 25.44
C HIS A 19 13.59 -60.78 25.10
N ASP A 20 12.51 -61.52 24.91
CA ASP A 20 11.17 -60.97 24.70
C ASP A 20 10.68 -60.19 25.93
N SER A 21 10.88 -60.75 27.12
CA SER A 21 10.50 -60.11 28.39
C SER A 21 11.31 -58.85 28.66
N GLN A 22 12.61 -58.88 28.39
CA GLN A 22 13.51 -57.72 28.48
C GLN A 22 13.12 -56.64 27.47
N SER A 23 12.80 -57.02 26.23
CA SER A 23 12.38 -56.08 25.18
C SER A 23 11.07 -55.38 25.55
N ARG A 24 10.08 -56.13 26.05
CA ARG A 24 8.81 -55.55 26.57
C ARG A 24 9.04 -54.60 27.74
N LEU A 25 9.94 -54.96 28.66
CA LEU A 25 10.28 -54.10 29.80
C LEU A 25 10.98 -52.82 29.35
N MET A 26 11.88 -52.89 28.37
CA MET A 26 12.50 -51.71 27.75
C MET A 26 11.46 -50.82 27.06
N GLU A 27 10.50 -51.41 26.35
CA GLU A 27 9.42 -50.68 25.69
C GLU A 27 8.49 -49.97 26.69
N LEU A 28 8.04 -50.67 27.73
CA LEU A 28 7.22 -50.06 28.79
C LEU A 28 7.99 -48.96 29.54
N ASN A 29 9.30 -49.13 29.75
CA ASN A 29 10.14 -48.06 30.29
C ASN A 29 10.26 -46.88 29.32
N GLN A 30 10.36 -47.12 28.01
CA GLN A 30 10.38 -46.06 27.00
C GLN A 30 9.05 -45.30 26.99
N GLN A 31 7.91 -46.01 27.01
CA GLN A 31 6.58 -45.41 27.13
C GLN A 31 6.41 -44.66 28.44
N SER A 32 6.95 -45.17 29.55
CA SER A 32 6.94 -44.50 30.87
C SER A 32 7.73 -43.20 30.85
N SER A 33 8.92 -43.20 30.25
CA SER A 33 9.76 -42.00 30.13
C SER A 33 9.20 -40.95 29.17
N SER A 34 8.60 -41.38 28.05
CA SER A 34 8.06 -40.49 27.01
C SER A 34 6.63 -40.06 27.27
N GLN A 35 5.90 -40.80 28.11
CA GLN A 35 4.45 -40.72 28.34
C GLN A 35 3.62 -40.90 27.05
N LYS A 36 4.22 -41.50 26.02
CA LYS A 36 3.61 -41.72 24.72
C LYS A 36 3.42 -43.20 24.48
N ARG A 37 2.21 -43.56 24.09
CA ARG A 37 1.86 -44.88 23.57
C ARG A 37 2.53 -45.15 22.22
N ILE A 38 2.64 -44.13 21.36
CA ILE A 38 3.24 -44.25 20.03
C ILE A 38 4.54 -43.42 19.99
N ASN A 39 5.69 -44.10 19.98
CA ASN A 39 7.00 -43.44 19.93
C ASN A 39 7.65 -43.51 18.55
N LYS A 40 7.48 -44.64 17.86
CA LYS A 40 8.04 -44.91 16.53
C LYS A 40 6.96 -45.40 15.57
N PRO A 41 7.12 -45.21 14.25
CA PRO A 41 6.11 -45.64 13.27
C PRO A 41 5.80 -47.14 13.28
N SER A 42 6.71 -47.97 13.80
CA SER A 42 6.50 -49.42 13.93
C SER A 42 5.53 -49.80 15.06
N ASP A 43 5.27 -48.93 16.04
CA ASP A 43 4.40 -49.23 17.18
C ASP A 43 2.92 -49.28 16.75
N ASP A 44 2.51 -48.29 15.95
CA ASP A 44 1.20 -48.23 15.32
C ASP A 44 1.31 -47.37 14.04
N PRO A 45 1.48 -47.98 12.84
CA PRO A 45 1.64 -47.21 11.60
C PRO A 45 0.39 -46.39 11.24
N VAL A 46 -0.81 -46.89 11.60
CA VAL A 46 -2.08 -46.19 11.34
C VAL A 46 -2.24 -45.02 12.30
N GLY A 47 -2.01 -45.23 13.59
CA GLY A 47 -2.01 -44.19 14.62
C GLY A 47 -0.95 -43.13 14.36
N MET A 48 0.26 -43.53 13.99
CA MET A 48 1.35 -42.61 13.65
C MET A 48 0.99 -41.72 12.46
N SER A 49 0.37 -42.25 11.40
CA SER A 49 -0.06 -41.42 10.26
C SER A 49 -1.01 -40.29 10.68
N ARG A 50 -1.93 -40.58 11.61
CA ARG A 50 -2.87 -39.59 12.16
C ARG A 50 -2.15 -38.57 13.04
N VAL A 51 -1.24 -39.02 13.90
CA VAL A 51 -0.41 -38.15 14.74
C VAL A 51 0.41 -37.18 13.89
N LEU A 52 1.01 -37.65 12.80
CA LEU A 52 1.78 -36.81 11.87
C LEU A 52 0.90 -35.76 11.18
N ASN A 53 -0.29 -36.15 10.71
CA ASN A 53 -1.26 -35.21 10.12
C ASN A 53 -1.68 -34.13 11.14
N TYR A 54 -1.98 -34.52 12.39
CA TYR A 54 -2.32 -33.56 13.45
C TYR A 54 -1.15 -32.65 13.79
N ARG A 55 0.09 -33.15 13.85
CA ARG A 55 1.29 -32.33 14.05
C ARG A 55 1.49 -31.33 12.91
N SER A 56 1.29 -31.74 11.66
CA SER A 56 1.35 -30.84 10.51
C SER A 56 0.27 -29.76 10.58
N SER A 57 -0.96 -30.12 10.95
CA SER A 57 -2.08 -29.19 11.13
C SER A 57 -1.79 -28.18 12.25
N ILE A 58 -1.33 -28.65 13.42
CA ILE A 58 -0.93 -27.78 14.54
C ILE A 58 0.20 -26.83 14.12
N GLY A 59 1.20 -27.31 13.37
CA GLY A 59 2.29 -26.47 12.86
C GLY A 59 1.81 -25.37 11.92
N ALA A 60 0.86 -25.68 11.03
CA ALA A 60 0.23 -24.67 10.17
C ALA A 60 -0.57 -23.63 10.99
N ILE A 61 -1.34 -24.09 11.98
CA ILE A 61 -2.08 -23.20 12.88
C ILE A 61 -1.13 -22.28 13.66
N ASP A 62 0.01 -22.79 14.14
CA ASP A 62 1.01 -21.99 14.85
C ASP A 62 1.66 -20.92 13.96
N GLN A 63 1.86 -21.24 12.67
CA GLN A 63 2.32 -20.25 11.70
C GLN A 63 1.26 -19.15 11.49
N TYR A 64 -0.01 -19.50 11.35
CA TYR A 64 -1.09 -18.53 11.21
C TYR A 64 -1.23 -17.64 12.45
N ARG A 65 -1.12 -18.22 13.66
CA ARG A 65 -1.14 -17.45 14.91
C ARG A 65 0.05 -16.49 15.01
N THR A 66 1.25 -16.92 14.62
CA THR A 66 2.41 -16.02 14.54
C THR A 66 2.17 -14.86 13.57
N ASN A 67 1.54 -15.13 12.41
CA ASN A 67 1.17 -14.08 11.46
C ASN A 67 0.12 -13.13 12.06
N ILE A 68 -0.88 -13.66 12.76
CA ILE A 68 -1.91 -12.86 13.44
C ILE A 68 -1.30 -12.00 14.56
N ASP A 69 -0.37 -12.53 15.35
CA ASP A 69 0.26 -11.77 16.44
C ASP A 69 1.07 -10.59 15.88
N ARG A 70 1.79 -10.79 14.77
CA ARG A 70 2.44 -9.69 14.03
C ARG A 70 1.42 -8.68 13.50
N ALA A 71 0.33 -9.17 12.92
CA ALA A 71 -0.75 -8.32 12.40
C ALA A 71 -1.43 -7.50 13.50
N LYS A 72 -1.66 -8.08 14.69
CA LYS A 72 -2.20 -7.41 15.87
C LYS A 72 -1.23 -6.34 16.38
N GLY A 73 0.07 -6.63 16.44
CA GLY A 73 1.09 -5.64 16.81
C GLY A 73 1.11 -4.46 15.86
N TRP A 74 1.05 -4.72 14.55
CA TRP A 74 1.05 -3.69 13.52
C TRP A 74 -0.22 -2.82 13.56
N LEU A 75 -1.40 -3.45 13.53
CA LEU A 75 -2.67 -2.74 13.54
C LEU A 75 -2.92 -2.04 14.87
N GLY A 76 -2.54 -2.64 16.00
CA GLY A 76 -2.65 -2.03 17.32
C GLY A 76 -1.84 -0.74 17.45
N LEU A 77 -0.61 -0.74 16.92
CA LEU A 77 0.19 0.49 16.86
C LEU A 77 -0.46 1.54 15.94
N ALA A 78 -1.04 1.10 14.82
CA ALA A 78 -1.76 2.01 13.92
C ALA A 78 -2.99 2.62 14.58
N ASP A 79 -3.83 1.83 15.25
CA ASP A 79 -5.01 2.31 15.98
C ASP A 79 -4.61 3.29 17.08
N GLU A 80 -3.62 2.95 17.91
CA GLU A 80 -3.11 3.85 18.95
C GLU A 80 -2.62 5.19 18.37
N THR A 81 -1.87 5.13 17.26
CA THR A 81 -1.38 6.32 16.57
C THR A 81 -2.52 7.15 15.98
N MET A 82 -3.57 6.50 15.47
CA MET A 82 -4.73 7.19 14.94
C MET A 82 -5.58 7.83 16.04
N LEU A 83 -5.73 7.20 17.21
CA LEU A 83 -6.36 7.80 18.38
C LEU A 83 -5.62 9.07 18.85
N ARG A 84 -4.29 9.01 18.92
CA ARG A 84 -3.45 10.19 19.22
C ARG A 84 -3.63 11.29 18.18
N THR A 85 -3.71 10.92 16.90
CA THR A 85 -3.97 11.85 15.79
C THR A 85 -5.34 12.52 15.93
N SER A 86 -6.39 11.76 16.27
CA SER A 86 -7.75 12.28 16.48
C SER A 86 -7.79 13.31 17.62
N ALA A 87 -7.07 13.06 18.72
CA ALA A 87 -6.94 14.03 19.81
C ALA A 87 -6.26 15.34 19.35
N VAL A 88 -5.18 15.23 18.55
CA VAL A 88 -4.49 16.38 17.96
C VAL A 88 -5.41 17.15 17.02
N LEU A 89 -6.16 16.48 16.16
CA LEU A 89 -7.15 17.12 15.26
C LEU A 89 -8.24 17.86 16.05
N THR A 90 -8.70 17.29 17.16
CA THR A 90 -9.68 17.93 18.04
C THR A 90 -9.12 19.23 18.63
N ARG A 91 -7.86 19.21 19.09
CA ARG A 91 -7.18 20.43 19.56
C ARG A 91 -7.04 21.46 18.43
N ILE A 92 -6.60 21.05 17.24
CA ILE A 92 -6.46 21.96 16.09
C ILE A 92 -7.80 22.60 15.71
N LYS A 93 -8.91 21.84 15.72
CA LYS A 93 -10.26 22.39 15.50
C LYS A 93 -10.61 23.47 16.53
N SER A 94 -10.30 23.24 17.81
CA SER A 94 -10.53 24.26 18.85
C SER A 94 -9.70 25.53 18.64
N LEU A 95 -8.48 25.43 18.10
CA LEU A 95 -7.65 26.57 17.74
C LEU A 95 -8.21 27.30 16.50
N ALA A 96 -8.77 26.55 15.55
CA ALA A 96 -9.45 27.12 14.39
C ALA A 96 -10.72 27.89 14.79
N GLU A 97 -11.52 27.36 15.72
CA GLU A 97 -12.69 28.04 16.29
C GLU A 97 -12.29 29.34 17.01
N GLN A 98 -11.23 29.29 17.83
CA GLN A 98 -10.67 30.49 18.47
C GLN A 98 -10.23 31.50 17.41
N GLY A 99 -9.43 31.09 16.43
CA GLY A 99 -8.97 31.95 15.33
C GLY A 99 -10.08 32.51 14.45
N ALA A 100 -11.22 31.83 14.31
CA ALA A 100 -12.38 32.32 13.58
C ALA A 100 -13.16 33.41 14.35
N THR A 101 -12.84 33.64 15.63
CA THR A 101 -13.54 34.61 16.47
C THR A 101 -13.07 36.04 16.18
N GLY A 102 -13.99 36.93 15.85
CA GLY A 102 -13.70 38.32 15.44
C GLY A 102 -13.18 39.24 16.55
N THR A 103 -13.22 38.81 17.81
CA THR A 103 -12.75 39.59 18.97
C THR A 103 -11.27 39.38 19.30
N MET A 104 -10.60 38.40 18.67
CA MET A 104 -9.17 38.15 18.89
C MET A 104 -8.27 39.17 18.19
N THR A 105 -7.23 39.64 18.87
CA THR A 105 -6.23 40.54 18.28
C THR A 105 -5.25 39.78 17.38
N ALA A 106 -4.56 40.50 16.50
CA ALA A 106 -3.52 39.92 15.64
C ALA A 106 -2.38 39.26 16.45
N SER A 107 -2.04 39.84 17.62
CA SER A 107 -1.03 39.26 18.52
C SER A 107 -1.50 37.93 19.12
N ASP A 108 -2.77 37.86 19.55
CA ASP A 108 -3.33 36.65 20.14
C ASP A 108 -3.43 35.52 19.11
N ARG A 109 -3.83 35.84 17.86
CA ARG A 109 -3.86 34.86 16.77
C ARG A 109 -2.48 34.34 16.42
N ASN A 110 -1.46 35.20 16.47
CA ASN A 110 -0.07 34.79 16.26
C ASN A 110 0.38 33.77 17.32
N ALA A 111 0.00 33.99 18.59
CA ALA A 111 0.26 33.03 19.67
C ALA A 111 -0.41 31.67 19.43
N VAL A 112 -1.69 31.68 19.02
CA VAL A 112 -2.43 30.46 18.61
C VAL A 112 -1.78 29.77 17.42
N ALA A 113 -1.21 30.54 16.48
CA ALA A 113 -0.55 29.99 15.30
C ALA A 113 0.71 29.19 15.62
N TYR A 114 1.51 29.63 16.61
CA TYR A 114 2.65 28.86 17.09
C TYR A 114 2.23 27.49 17.63
N GLU A 115 1.13 27.45 18.39
CA GLU A 115 0.59 26.19 18.89
C GLU A 115 0.10 25.31 17.72
N ALA A 116 -0.66 25.87 16.77
CA ALA A 116 -1.15 25.14 15.61
C ALA A 116 0.00 24.55 14.76
N ARG A 117 1.11 25.28 14.61
CA ARG A 117 2.32 24.82 13.91
C ARG A 117 3.00 23.68 14.67
N GLN A 118 3.10 23.75 15.99
CA GLN A 118 3.63 22.65 16.79
C GLN A 118 2.78 21.38 16.65
N LEU A 119 1.45 21.52 16.66
CA LEU A 119 0.53 20.41 16.44
C LEU A 119 0.65 19.84 15.01
N PHE A 120 0.92 20.67 14.00
CA PHE A 120 1.24 20.20 12.66
C PHE A 120 2.50 19.30 12.63
N HIS A 121 3.59 19.72 13.27
CA HIS A 121 4.79 18.88 13.39
C HIS A 121 4.51 17.59 14.18
N GLN A 122 3.66 17.65 15.21
CA GLN A 122 3.21 16.47 15.95
C GLN A 122 2.44 15.50 15.03
N LEU A 123 1.52 15.99 14.19
CA LEU A 123 0.82 15.17 13.20
C LEU A 123 1.78 14.50 12.23
N MET A 124 2.79 15.24 11.74
CA MET A 124 3.81 14.68 10.85
C MET A 124 4.63 13.59 11.55
N ASN A 125 4.99 13.78 12.82
CA ASN A 125 5.69 12.76 13.61
C ASN A 125 4.82 11.50 13.82
N LEU A 126 3.53 11.67 14.10
CA LEU A 126 2.58 10.55 14.20
C LEU A 126 2.44 9.82 12.86
N ALA A 127 2.35 10.56 11.75
CA ALA A 127 2.31 10.00 10.40
C ALA A 127 3.61 9.27 10.00
N ASN A 128 4.73 9.57 10.66
CA ASN A 128 6.04 8.93 10.47
C ASN A 128 6.33 7.79 11.49
N THR A 129 5.30 7.30 12.20
CA THR A 129 5.45 6.20 13.15
C THR A 129 5.98 4.92 12.48
N ARG A 130 6.78 4.15 13.22
CA ARG A 130 7.45 2.94 12.73
C ARG A 130 7.16 1.73 13.62
N PHE A 131 7.02 0.57 12.98
CA PHE A 131 6.93 -0.75 13.61
C PHE A 131 8.11 -1.61 13.11
N GLU A 132 8.95 -2.12 14.02
CA GLU A 132 10.11 -2.96 13.68
C GLU A 132 11.04 -2.35 12.60
N GLY A 133 11.20 -1.02 12.60
CA GLY A 133 12.03 -0.28 11.64
C GLY A 133 11.30 0.12 10.34
N ASN A 134 10.09 -0.39 10.11
CA ASN A 134 9.28 -0.11 8.93
C ASN A 134 8.23 0.97 9.22
N SER A 135 7.95 1.87 8.27
CA SER A 135 6.88 2.86 8.45
C SER A 135 5.50 2.21 8.34
N ILE A 136 4.62 2.46 9.32
CA ILE A 136 3.27 1.88 9.34
C ILE A 136 2.32 2.52 8.31
N PHE A 137 2.66 3.74 7.86
CA PHE A 137 1.90 4.54 6.90
C PHE A 137 2.62 4.74 5.55
N GLY A 138 3.76 4.07 5.33
CA GLY A 138 4.60 4.22 4.13
C GLY A 138 4.13 3.47 2.88
N GLY A 139 3.02 2.72 2.96
CA GLY A 139 2.57 1.87 1.85
C GLY A 139 3.53 0.70 1.61
N HIS A 140 4.02 0.53 0.37
CA HIS A 140 5.02 -0.50 0.00
C HIS A 140 6.48 -0.07 0.22
N LYS A 141 6.77 1.23 0.23
CA LYS A 141 8.13 1.73 0.45
C LYS A 141 8.49 1.56 1.93
N PHE A 142 9.48 0.72 2.20
CA PHE A 142 10.12 0.57 3.52
C PHE A 142 11.22 1.63 3.77
N GLU A 143 11.10 2.79 3.11
CA GLU A 143 12.02 3.92 3.27
C GLU A 143 11.83 4.60 4.65
N PRO A 144 12.83 5.34 5.14
CA PRO A 144 12.86 5.74 6.55
C PRO A 144 11.68 6.64 6.97
N SER A 145 11.13 7.48 6.10
CA SER A 145 10.02 8.39 6.48
C SER A 145 8.91 8.36 5.44
N ALA A 146 7.65 8.20 5.89
CA ALA A 146 6.47 8.25 5.03
C ALA A 146 6.14 9.68 4.58
N TYR A 147 6.50 10.67 5.39
CA TYR A 147 6.26 12.08 5.17
C TYR A 147 7.53 12.90 5.36
N GLU A 148 7.71 13.87 4.46
CA GLU A 148 8.72 14.92 4.57
C GLU A 148 8.04 16.29 4.65
N GLU A 149 8.66 17.20 5.38
CA GLU A 149 8.19 18.58 5.47
C GLU A 149 8.43 19.31 4.14
N ALA A 150 7.43 20.05 3.70
CA ALA A 150 7.50 20.91 2.53
C ALA A 150 6.73 22.19 2.77
N LEU A 151 6.82 23.09 1.81
CA LEU A 151 6.03 24.32 1.79
C LEU A 151 5.07 24.23 0.62
N MET A 152 3.80 24.55 0.85
CA MET A 152 2.80 24.68 -0.20
C MET A 152 2.54 26.14 -0.52
N VAL A 153 2.09 26.40 -1.74
CA VAL A 153 1.66 27.71 -2.20
C VAL A 153 0.18 27.63 -2.53
N HIS A 154 -0.61 28.53 -1.94
CA HIS A 154 -2.01 28.67 -2.29
C HIS A 154 -2.38 30.13 -2.55
N ASP A 155 -3.44 30.33 -3.34
CA ASP A 155 -3.94 31.65 -3.69
C ASP A 155 -4.99 32.20 -2.69
N GLU A 156 -5.53 33.38 -3.02
CA GLU A 156 -6.62 34.09 -2.33
C GLU A 156 -7.91 33.28 -2.20
N SER A 157 -8.14 32.33 -3.10
CA SER A 157 -9.33 31.46 -3.10
C SER A 157 -9.10 30.16 -2.32
N GLY A 158 -7.88 29.95 -1.80
CA GLY A 158 -7.47 28.73 -1.14
C GLY A 158 -7.13 27.59 -2.11
N GLN A 159 -7.01 27.87 -3.41
CA GLN A 159 -6.56 26.89 -4.40
C GLN A 159 -5.06 26.68 -4.27
N SER A 160 -4.62 25.42 -4.18
CA SER A 160 -3.20 25.08 -4.20
C SER A 160 -2.61 25.28 -5.61
N LEU A 161 -1.48 25.97 -5.67
CA LEU A 161 -0.73 26.26 -6.90
C LEU A 161 0.56 25.42 -7.01
N GLY A 162 0.90 24.65 -5.98
CA GLY A 162 2.04 23.74 -5.97
C GLY A 162 2.90 23.84 -4.71
N LEU A 163 4.12 23.30 -4.83
CA LEU A 163 5.10 23.24 -3.75
C LEU A 163 6.18 24.33 -3.92
N ALA A 164 6.60 24.90 -2.81
CA ALA A 164 7.76 25.78 -2.70
C ALA A 164 8.98 24.98 -2.21
N THR A 165 10.16 25.45 -2.58
CA THR A 165 11.46 24.86 -2.21
C THR A 165 12.10 25.66 -1.08
N GLY A 166 12.88 25.01 -0.21
CA GLY A 166 13.52 25.67 0.93
C GLY A 166 12.78 25.47 2.25
N LEU A 167 13.26 26.13 3.31
CA LEU A 167 12.74 26.00 4.67
C LEU A 167 12.23 27.35 5.14
N SER A 168 11.10 27.34 5.82
CA SER A 168 10.56 28.53 6.48
C SER A 168 9.96 28.17 7.82
N THR A 169 10.35 28.89 8.86
CA THR A 169 9.79 28.74 10.21
C THR A 169 8.44 29.42 10.38
N ARG A 170 8.02 30.22 9.39
CA ARG A 170 6.75 30.98 9.36
C ARG A 170 6.10 30.91 7.97
N SER A 171 4.80 31.15 7.88
CA SER A 171 4.10 31.32 6.60
C SER A 171 4.49 32.65 6.00
N ILE A 172 4.56 32.70 4.68
CA ILE A 172 5.01 33.88 3.94
C ILE A 172 3.87 34.37 3.07
N MET A 173 3.49 35.63 3.26
CA MET A 173 2.56 36.31 2.37
C MET A 173 3.36 36.92 1.23
N VAL A 174 2.87 36.77 0.01
CA VAL A 174 3.43 37.41 -1.18
C VAL A 174 2.32 38.19 -1.87
N GLN A 175 2.58 39.44 -2.18
CA GLN A 175 1.70 40.29 -2.96
C GLN A 175 2.40 40.74 -4.22
N PHE A 176 1.73 40.58 -5.35
CA PHE A 176 2.21 41.10 -6.62
C PHE A 176 1.75 42.53 -6.83
N LEU A 177 2.71 43.40 -7.10
CA LEU A 177 2.53 44.85 -7.16
C LEU A 177 2.16 45.30 -8.58
N GLY A 178 1.09 46.08 -8.69
CA GLY A 178 0.68 46.75 -9.93
C GLY A 178 -0.69 47.40 -9.86
N ALA A 179 -1.25 47.75 -11.02
CA ALA A 179 -2.61 48.29 -11.09
C ALA A 179 -3.64 47.23 -10.63
N GLU A 180 -4.68 47.68 -9.93
CA GLU A 180 -5.70 46.80 -9.38
C GLU A 180 -6.38 45.97 -10.48
N ASN A 181 -6.48 44.65 -10.27
CA ASN A 181 -7.04 43.68 -11.21
C ASN A 181 -6.29 43.56 -12.56
N ALA A 182 -5.14 44.21 -12.74
CA ALA A 182 -4.29 43.95 -13.89
C ALA A 182 -3.68 42.54 -13.79
N THR A 183 -3.43 41.89 -14.92
CA THR A 183 -2.75 40.59 -14.94
C THR A 183 -1.37 40.72 -15.58
N ALA A 184 -0.36 40.12 -14.97
CA ALA A 184 0.97 40.01 -15.53
C ALA A 184 1.33 38.56 -15.82
N GLU A 185 1.95 38.32 -16.97
CA GLU A 185 2.37 36.99 -17.40
C GLU A 185 3.87 36.80 -17.11
N VAL A 186 4.19 35.74 -16.36
CA VAL A 186 5.58 35.34 -16.05
C VAL A 186 6.32 35.05 -17.35
N GLY A 187 7.47 35.70 -17.58
CA GLY A 187 8.27 35.57 -18.80
C GLY A 187 8.05 36.66 -19.86
N LYS A 188 6.89 37.34 -19.84
CA LYS A 188 6.64 38.51 -20.74
C LYS A 188 6.80 39.84 -20.01
N ASN A 189 6.36 39.89 -18.75
CA ASN A 189 6.38 41.10 -17.93
C ASN A 189 7.40 41.00 -16.80
N THR A 190 7.97 42.14 -16.41
CA THR A 190 8.72 42.22 -15.14
C THR A 190 7.70 42.29 -14.01
N ILE A 191 7.73 41.33 -13.09
CA ILE A 191 6.76 41.24 -11.99
C ILE A 191 7.43 41.73 -10.72
N SER A 192 6.96 42.86 -10.20
CA SER A 192 7.36 43.34 -8.87
C SER A 192 6.49 42.68 -7.82
N TYR A 193 7.09 42.19 -6.75
CA TYR A 193 6.37 41.61 -5.62
C TYR A 193 6.90 42.16 -4.30
N ARG A 194 6.05 42.13 -3.28
CA ARG A 194 6.47 42.29 -1.88
C ARG A 194 6.11 41.05 -1.11
N TYR A 195 6.94 40.66 -0.15
CA TYR A 195 6.68 39.55 0.73
C TYR A 195 6.86 39.93 2.19
N SER A 196 6.15 39.22 3.04
CA SER A 196 6.12 39.43 4.48
C SER A 196 6.10 38.07 5.18
N SER A 197 7.00 37.89 6.14
CA SER A 197 7.08 36.71 7.01
C SER A 197 6.48 36.94 8.40
N ASP A 198 5.89 38.11 8.66
CA ASP A 198 5.38 38.52 9.98
C ASP A 198 3.88 38.89 9.97
N GLY A 199 3.12 38.37 9.01
CA GLY A 199 1.68 38.62 8.91
C GLY A 199 1.33 40.04 8.40
N GLY A 200 2.27 40.71 7.73
CA GLY A 200 2.05 41.95 7.00
C GLY A 200 2.54 43.21 7.72
N VAL A 201 3.37 43.07 8.76
CA VAL A 201 3.92 44.17 9.54
C VAL A 201 5.17 44.74 8.85
N THR A 202 6.04 43.88 8.33
CA THR A 202 7.22 44.28 7.55
C THR A 202 7.20 43.67 6.16
N TRP A 203 7.55 44.47 5.17
CA TRP A 203 7.51 44.09 3.76
C TRP A 203 8.89 44.22 3.13
N GLN A 204 9.34 43.15 2.49
CA GLN A 204 10.53 43.13 1.65
C GLN A 204 10.10 43.08 0.18
N LYS A 205 10.80 43.80 -0.71
CA LYS A 205 10.44 43.88 -2.13
C LYS A 205 11.41 43.02 -2.96
N GLY A 206 10.87 42.36 -3.97
CA GLY A 206 11.62 41.59 -4.96
C GLY A 206 11.07 41.80 -6.36
N THR A 207 11.83 41.39 -7.37
CA THR A 207 11.40 41.46 -8.77
C THR A 207 11.75 40.18 -9.49
N VAL A 208 10.81 39.65 -10.26
CA VAL A 208 11.03 38.54 -11.19
C VAL A 208 11.26 39.12 -12.59
N GLY A 209 12.43 38.85 -13.15
CA GLY A 209 12.85 39.33 -14.47
C GLY A 209 12.16 38.61 -15.63
N ARG A 210 12.36 39.13 -16.85
CA ARG A 210 11.81 38.58 -18.10
C ARG A 210 12.60 37.37 -18.64
N THR A 211 13.80 37.15 -18.12
CA THR A 211 14.69 36.03 -18.47
C THR A 211 15.06 35.28 -17.21
N GLY A 212 14.99 33.94 -17.27
CA GLY A 212 15.01 33.05 -16.10
C GLY A 212 16.26 33.12 -15.22
N PRO A 213 16.19 32.59 -13.98
CA PRO A 213 15.14 31.70 -13.46
C PRO A 213 13.88 32.41 -12.92
N PHE A 214 12.68 31.93 -13.29
CA PHE A 214 11.39 32.44 -12.82
C PHE A 214 11.09 31.91 -11.40
N LYS A 215 11.72 32.49 -10.39
CA LYS A 215 11.55 32.10 -8.98
C LYS A 215 11.25 33.34 -8.13
N LEU A 216 10.32 33.20 -7.19
CA LEU A 216 10.16 34.17 -6.11
C LEU A 216 11.13 33.78 -5.00
N ASP A 217 12.11 34.63 -4.74
CA ASP A 217 12.96 34.51 -3.56
C ASP A 217 12.28 35.21 -2.38
N LEU A 218 12.08 34.45 -1.30
CA LEU A 218 11.36 34.84 -0.10
C LEU A 218 12.25 34.79 1.15
N GLY A 219 13.59 34.89 0.98
CA GLY A 219 14.51 34.98 2.12
C GLY A 219 14.68 33.64 2.88
N GLY A 220 14.69 32.53 2.15
CA GLY A 220 14.87 31.17 2.69
C GLY A 220 13.96 30.12 2.04
N ALA A 221 12.81 30.57 1.53
CA ALA A 221 11.95 29.79 0.64
C ALA A 221 11.98 30.37 -0.78
N SER A 222 11.87 29.49 -1.76
CA SER A 222 11.83 29.83 -3.18
C SER A 222 10.60 29.20 -3.82
N VAL A 223 9.70 30.02 -4.34
CA VAL A 223 8.53 29.55 -5.09
C VAL A 223 8.86 29.53 -6.58
N PRO A 224 8.88 28.37 -7.24
CA PRO A 224 9.01 28.33 -8.69
C PRO A 224 7.72 28.86 -9.32
N LEU A 225 7.84 29.88 -10.16
CA LEU A 225 6.75 30.35 -11.00
C LEU A 225 6.90 29.75 -12.39
N ARG A 226 5.81 29.20 -12.95
CA ARG A 226 5.82 28.67 -14.31
C ARG A 226 5.82 29.80 -15.33
N GLU A 227 6.61 29.66 -16.38
CA GLU A 227 6.59 30.55 -17.55
C GLU A 227 5.18 30.54 -18.17
N GLY A 228 4.58 31.71 -18.42
CA GLY A 228 3.20 31.86 -18.89
C GLY A 228 2.13 31.95 -17.80
N HIS A 229 2.46 31.77 -16.51
CA HIS A 229 1.49 31.91 -15.42
C HIS A 229 1.00 33.37 -15.33
N LYS A 230 -0.33 33.56 -15.33
CA LYS A 230 -0.96 34.87 -15.17
C LYS A 230 -1.19 35.16 -13.70
N VAL A 231 -0.53 36.19 -13.23
CA VAL A 231 -0.58 36.67 -11.86
C VAL A 231 -1.47 37.91 -11.83
N LYS A 232 -2.50 37.92 -10.97
CA LYS A 232 -3.25 39.16 -10.68
C LYS A 232 -2.34 40.13 -9.93
N LEU A 233 -2.42 41.41 -10.24
CA LEU A 233 -1.67 42.47 -9.60
C LEU A 233 -2.58 43.26 -8.67
N SER A 234 -1.99 43.84 -7.64
CA SER A 234 -2.70 44.70 -6.70
C SER A 234 -1.82 45.86 -6.25
N PRO A 235 -2.43 47.04 -5.99
CA PRO A 235 -1.68 48.20 -5.52
C PRO A 235 -1.23 47.99 -4.08
N GLU A 236 -0.15 48.67 -3.68
CA GLU A 236 0.40 48.60 -2.31
C GLU A 236 -0.61 49.04 -1.22
N SER A 237 -1.63 49.82 -1.61
CA SER A 237 -2.73 50.27 -0.75
C SER A 237 -3.75 49.19 -0.43
N ASN A 238 -3.77 48.08 -1.18
CA ASN A 238 -4.65 46.96 -0.89
C ASN A 238 -4.05 46.11 0.24
N THR A 239 -4.71 46.13 1.39
CA THR A 239 -4.40 45.32 2.58
C THR A 239 -5.39 44.17 2.78
N LYS A 240 -6.40 44.05 1.90
CA LYS A 240 -7.39 42.96 1.95
C LYS A 240 -6.81 41.74 1.25
N THR A 241 -6.48 40.71 2.03
CA THR A 241 -6.02 39.40 1.55
C THR A 241 -7.09 38.61 0.78
N SER A 242 -8.37 39.02 0.89
CA SER A 242 -9.53 38.39 0.27
C SER A 242 -9.85 38.87 -1.15
N SER A 243 -9.10 39.82 -1.69
CA SER A 243 -9.27 40.34 -3.05
C SER A 243 -7.97 40.92 -3.56
N GLY A 244 -7.27 40.25 -4.48
CA GLY A 244 -6.06 40.74 -5.11
C GLY A 244 -5.03 39.66 -5.52
N GLY A 245 -3.87 40.11 -5.97
CA GLY A 245 -2.73 39.28 -6.35
C GLY A 245 -1.98 38.67 -5.18
N TRP A 246 -2.67 37.93 -4.30
CA TRP A 246 -2.09 37.36 -3.09
C TRP A 246 -1.73 35.89 -3.27
N LEU A 247 -0.54 35.54 -2.79
CA LEU A 247 -0.10 34.16 -2.59
C LEU A 247 0.30 33.98 -1.14
N THR A 248 0.00 32.80 -0.60
CA THR A 248 0.42 32.42 0.73
C THR A 248 1.22 31.14 0.65
N VAL A 249 2.42 31.18 1.23
CA VAL A 249 3.28 30.01 1.43
C VAL A 249 3.04 29.48 2.83
N ALA A 250 2.59 28.23 2.93
CA ALA A 250 2.15 27.60 4.16
C ALA A 250 2.90 26.27 4.37
N PRO A 251 3.00 25.75 5.61
CA PRO A 251 3.58 24.43 5.84
C PRO A 251 2.71 23.33 5.21
N ALA A 252 3.37 22.31 4.67
CA ALA A 252 2.74 21.15 4.07
C ALA A 252 3.60 19.90 4.31
N ALA A 253 3.02 18.74 4.04
CA ALA A 253 3.74 17.47 4.11
C ALA A 253 3.67 16.78 2.75
N VAL A 254 4.82 16.31 2.27
CA VAL A 254 4.93 15.50 1.04
C VAL A 254 4.96 14.04 1.45
N TYR A 255 4.04 13.27 0.89
CA TYR A 255 4.00 11.83 1.04
C TYR A 255 5.07 11.19 0.15
N LYS A 256 6.01 10.50 0.79
CA LYS A 256 7.13 9.77 0.17
C LYS A 256 6.88 8.27 0.06
N GLY A 257 5.82 7.79 0.72
CA GLY A 257 5.39 6.40 0.63
C GLY A 257 4.82 6.06 -0.75
N ASP A 258 4.55 4.77 -0.94
CA ASP A 258 3.91 4.29 -2.17
C ASP A 258 2.38 4.26 -1.99
N ASN A 259 1.68 4.99 -2.85
CA ASN A 259 0.24 4.90 -3.00
C ASN A 259 -0.03 4.53 -4.46
N ARG A 260 -0.55 3.31 -4.69
CA ARG A 260 -1.08 2.78 -5.97
C ARG A 260 -0.50 3.44 -7.23
N SER A 261 0.52 2.84 -7.88
CA SER A 261 0.98 3.15 -9.25
C SER A 261 0.61 4.56 -9.73
N GLN A 262 1.09 5.59 -9.01
CA GLN A 262 0.83 6.96 -9.42
C GLN A 262 1.75 7.28 -10.58
N ALA A 263 1.24 7.13 -11.81
CA ALA A 263 1.76 7.91 -12.90
C ALA A 263 1.53 9.40 -12.56
N ALA A 264 2.55 10.05 -11.99
CA ALA A 264 2.49 11.46 -11.62
C ALA A 264 2.74 12.33 -12.85
N VAL A 265 2.06 13.47 -12.97
CA VAL A 265 2.28 14.41 -14.09
C VAL A 265 2.99 15.67 -13.60
N THR A 266 4.20 15.88 -14.09
CA THR A 266 5.00 17.08 -13.82
C THR A 266 4.95 18.02 -15.02
N TYR A 267 4.43 19.24 -14.86
CA TYR A 267 4.39 20.22 -15.93
C TYR A 267 5.68 21.04 -15.96
N ALA A 268 6.32 21.09 -17.12
CA ALA A 268 7.46 21.94 -17.38
C ALA A 268 7.04 23.33 -17.93
N LYS A 269 5.96 23.42 -18.74
CA LYS A 269 5.42 24.67 -19.32
C LYS A 269 3.89 24.54 -19.58
N GLY A 270 3.13 25.65 -19.58
CA GLY A 270 1.71 25.64 -19.98
C GLY A 270 0.71 26.40 -19.09
N ASP A 271 -0.56 26.44 -19.50
CA ASP A 271 -1.67 27.10 -18.79
C ASP A 271 -2.17 26.25 -17.60
N PRO A 272 -2.26 26.80 -16.37
CA PRO A 272 -2.73 26.07 -15.17
C PRO A 272 -4.20 25.65 -15.22
N ALA A 273 -5.00 26.22 -16.13
CA ALA A 273 -6.37 25.78 -16.35
C ALA A 273 -6.46 24.44 -17.10
N ILE A 274 -5.33 23.91 -17.59
CA ILE A 274 -5.25 22.65 -18.33
C ILE A 274 -4.48 21.61 -17.49
N THR A 275 -5.17 20.55 -17.08
CA THR A 275 -4.62 19.43 -16.33
C THR A 275 -4.63 18.15 -17.18
N ALA A 276 -3.44 17.68 -17.51
CA ALA A 276 -3.14 16.35 -18.00
C ALA A 276 -3.27 15.27 -16.92
N HIS A 277 -4.13 14.30 -17.19
CA HIS A 277 -4.42 13.15 -16.37
C HIS A 277 -4.02 11.88 -17.11
N PRO A 278 -3.15 11.04 -16.54
CA PRO A 278 -2.81 9.77 -17.13
C PRO A 278 -4.02 8.83 -17.07
N VAL A 279 -4.34 8.23 -18.20
CA VAL A 279 -5.38 7.22 -18.40
C VAL A 279 -4.70 5.97 -18.92
N GLY A 280 -4.18 5.16 -18.00
CA GLY A 280 -3.39 3.97 -18.30
C GLY A 280 -2.16 3.89 -17.40
N GLY A 281 -1.53 2.71 -17.36
CA GLY A 281 -0.29 2.50 -16.62
C GLY A 281 0.90 2.85 -17.49
N PHE A 282 1.60 3.94 -17.18
CA PHE A 282 2.78 4.38 -17.91
C PHE A 282 3.96 3.47 -17.51
N GLU A 283 4.67 2.85 -18.44
CA GLU A 283 5.81 1.97 -18.11
C GLU A 283 7.16 2.71 -18.02
N LYS A 284 7.22 3.91 -18.61
CA LYS A 284 8.37 4.82 -18.60
C LYS A 284 7.86 6.25 -18.55
N ASP A 285 8.74 7.16 -18.14
CA ASP A 285 8.43 8.59 -18.18
C ASP A 285 8.13 9.02 -19.62
N VAL A 286 6.95 9.62 -19.82
CA VAL A 286 6.49 10.14 -21.11
C VAL A 286 6.36 11.65 -21.02
N ARG A 287 7.29 12.38 -21.64
CA ARG A 287 7.24 13.83 -21.80
C ARG A 287 6.38 14.17 -23.01
N VAL A 288 5.41 15.05 -22.85
CA VAL A 288 4.48 15.47 -23.89
C VAL A 288 4.58 16.97 -24.07
N THR A 289 4.60 17.41 -25.32
CA THR A 289 4.52 18.80 -25.73
C THR A 289 3.27 19.01 -26.59
N LEU A 290 2.48 20.03 -26.26
CA LEU A 290 1.40 20.51 -27.12
C LEU A 290 1.79 21.84 -27.76
N SER A 291 1.44 21.99 -29.02
CA SER A 291 1.60 23.23 -29.77
C SER A 291 0.26 23.59 -30.39
N ALA A 292 -0.58 24.33 -29.66
CA ALA A 292 -1.89 24.73 -30.12
C ALA A 292 -2.39 26.03 -29.50
N PRO A 293 -3.10 26.91 -30.23
CA PRO A 293 -3.51 28.21 -29.71
C PRO A 293 -4.55 28.11 -28.57
N THR A 294 -5.39 27.07 -28.56
CA THR A 294 -6.31 26.77 -27.45
C THR A 294 -6.48 25.26 -27.28
N LEU A 295 -6.93 24.80 -26.12
CA LEU A 295 -7.27 23.39 -25.89
C LEU A 295 -8.32 22.90 -26.90
N GLY A 296 -9.29 23.76 -27.24
CA GLY A 296 -10.29 23.53 -28.29
C GLY A 296 -9.71 23.47 -29.71
N ALA A 297 -8.54 24.05 -29.97
CA ALA A 297 -7.87 24.06 -31.29
C ALA A 297 -6.68 23.09 -31.40
N ALA A 298 -6.31 22.40 -30.31
CA ALA A 298 -5.21 21.44 -30.29
C ALA A 298 -5.41 20.20 -31.18
N ALA A 299 -4.77 20.20 -32.35
CA ALA A 299 -4.87 19.12 -33.34
C ALA A 299 -3.82 18.01 -33.15
N THR A 300 -2.63 18.33 -32.63
CA THR A 300 -1.50 17.39 -32.53
C THR A 300 -0.70 17.59 -31.25
N ALA A 301 -0.30 16.49 -30.61
CA ALA A 301 0.66 16.47 -29.51
C ALA A 301 1.91 15.68 -29.91
N LYS A 302 3.07 16.04 -29.36
CA LYS A 302 4.31 15.28 -29.53
C LYS A 302 4.72 14.68 -28.20
N TYR A 303 4.94 13.37 -28.15
CA TYR A 303 5.42 12.69 -26.96
C TYR A 303 6.86 12.16 -27.14
N PHE A 304 7.60 12.08 -26.04
CA PHE A 304 8.98 11.62 -25.93
C PHE A 304 9.05 10.58 -24.80
N ILE A 305 9.80 9.50 -25.02
CA ILE A 305 9.88 8.37 -24.09
C ILE A 305 11.26 8.36 -23.42
N GLY A 306 11.30 8.26 -22.08
CA GLY A 306 12.50 7.90 -21.31
C GLY A 306 13.73 8.78 -21.58
N GLY A 307 13.54 10.10 -21.72
CA GLY A 307 14.63 11.06 -21.99
C GLY A 307 15.11 11.11 -23.44
N SER A 308 14.46 10.41 -24.37
CA SER A 308 14.75 10.51 -25.81
C SER A 308 14.47 11.92 -26.37
N THR A 309 15.34 12.40 -27.25
CA THR A 309 15.17 13.67 -28.01
C THR A 309 14.32 13.52 -29.26
N THR A 310 13.93 12.29 -29.64
CA THR A 310 13.13 12.03 -30.84
C THR A 310 11.65 11.90 -30.46
N GLY A 311 10.85 12.92 -30.76
CA GLY A 311 9.43 12.98 -30.41
C GLY A 311 8.51 12.44 -31.50
N VAL A 312 7.52 11.64 -31.13
CA VAL A 312 6.51 11.08 -32.04
C VAL A 312 5.25 11.96 -31.99
N THR A 313 4.73 12.34 -33.16
CA THR A 313 3.54 13.19 -33.26
C THR A 313 2.28 12.34 -33.33
N VAL A 314 1.29 12.64 -32.49
CA VAL A 314 0.01 11.93 -32.42
C VAL A 314 -1.15 12.93 -32.46
N PRO A 315 -2.26 12.61 -33.15
CA PRO A 315 -3.49 13.39 -33.06
C PRO A 315 -4.09 13.33 -31.65
N VAL A 316 -4.65 14.45 -31.19
CA VAL A 316 -5.46 14.47 -29.96
C VAL A 316 -6.84 13.89 -30.29
N ASP A 317 -7.20 12.75 -29.70
CA ASP A 317 -8.52 12.12 -29.88
C ASP A 317 -9.59 12.93 -29.15
N ARG A 318 -10.69 13.21 -29.86
CA ARG A 318 -11.81 14.06 -29.43
C ARG A 318 -13.16 13.40 -29.65
N SER A 319 -13.18 12.08 -29.84
CA SER A 319 -14.42 11.32 -30.00
C SER A 319 -15.29 11.28 -28.74
N GLY A 320 -14.75 11.69 -27.58
CA GLY A 320 -15.44 11.81 -26.29
C GLY A 320 -15.50 13.25 -25.73
N PRO A 321 -16.12 13.43 -24.54
CA PRO A 321 -16.35 14.76 -23.93
C PRO A 321 -15.07 15.47 -23.44
N VAL A 322 -13.92 14.77 -23.39
CA VAL A 322 -12.63 15.29 -22.94
C VAL A 322 -11.56 14.88 -23.95
N PRO A 323 -10.65 15.78 -24.37
CA PRO A 323 -9.57 15.45 -25.31
C PRO A 323 -8.55 14.48 -24.69
N VAL A 324 -8.11 13.48 -25.46
CA VAL A 324 -7.18 12.42 -25.02
C VAL A 324 -5.98 12.34 -25.97
N ILE A 325 -4.76 12.34 -25.44
CA ILE A 325 -3.54 12.03 -26.20
C ILE A 325 -3.22 10.56 -26.01
N ASN A 326 -3.26 9.79 -27.08
CA ASN A 326 -2.94 8.36 -27.02
C ASN A 326 -1.43 8.16 -27.18
N THR A 327 -0.75 7.72 -26.13
CA THR A 327 0.66 7.31 -26.18
C THR A 327 0.76 5.78 -26.15
N PRO A 328 1.89 5.18 -26.57
CA PRO A 328 2.08 3.73 -26.51
C PRO A 328 1.89 3.13 -25.11
N TYR A 329 2.10 3.94 -24.07
CA TYR A 329 2.03 3.53 -22.65
C TYR A 329 0.73 3.96 -21.95
N GLY A 330 -0.20 4.61 -22.65
CA GLY A 330 -1.46 5.07 -22.05
C GLY A 330 -2.05 6.31 -22.73
N GLY A 331 -3.33 6.55 -22.49
CA GLY A 331 -3.98 7.81 -22.84
C GLY A 331 -3.62 8.90 -21.84
N ILE A 332 -3.65 10.16 -22.26
CA ILE A 332 -3.51 11.31 -21.36
C ILE A 332 -4.70 12.21 -21.63
N ARG A 333 -5.64 12.26 -20.68
CA ARG A 333 -6.78 13.18 -20.73
C ARG A 333 -6.31 14.58 -20.42
N LEU A 334 -6.70 15.55 -21.23
CA LEU A 334 -6.47 16.95 -20.96
C LEU A 334 -7.79 17.58 -20.50
N MET A 335 -7.87 17.95 -19.24
CA MET A 335 -9.03 18.62 -18.66
C MET A 335 -8.77 20.12 -18.60
N GLY A 336 -9.76 20.93 -18.96
CA GLY A 336 -9.63 22.39 -18.98
C GLY A 336 -10.71 23.05 -19.83
N ALA A 337 -10.88 24.36 -19.67
CA ALA A 337 -11.83 25.10 -20.51
C ALA A 337 -11.41 25.01 -22.00
N PRO A 338 -12.34 24.86 -22.95
CA PRO A 338 -12.00 24.82 -24.39
C PRO A 338 -11.25 26.06 -24.88
N THR A 339 -11.39 27.18 -24.17
CA THR A 339 -10.73 28.47 -24.40
C THR A 339 -9.36 28.61 -23.74
N ALA A 340 -8.93 27.64 -22.92
CA ALA A 340 -7.64 27.68 -22.22
C ALA A 340 -6.47 27.58 -23.21
N ASN A 341 -5.37 28.26 -22.92
CA ASN A 341 -4.25 28.41 -23.84
C ASN A 341 -3.36 27.15 -23.81
N ALA A 342 -3.28 26.43 -24.92
CA ALA A 342 -2.48 25.20 -25.01
C ALA A 342 -1.13 25.41 -25.73
N THR A 343 -0.69 26.67 -25.88
CA THR A 343 0.53 27.01 -26.62
C THR A 343 1.76 26.64 -25.79
N ASP A 344 2.69 25.90 -26.41
CA ASP A 344 3.96 25.44 -25.80
C ASP A 344 3.80 24.73 -24.45
N MET A 345 2.68 24.04 -24.24
CA MET A 345 2.52 23.23 -23.03
C MET A 345 3.48 22.05 -23.05
N GLU A 346 4.07 21.76 -21.91
CA GLU A 346 4.98 20.65 -21.72
C GLU A 346 4.75 20.00 -20.36
N PHE A 347 4.56 18.69 -20.34
CA PHE A 347 4.42 17.91 -19.11
C PHE A 347 4.97 16.50 -19.24
N THR A 348 5.40 15.89 -18.14
CA THR A 348 5.96 14.54 -18.09
C THR A 348 5.09 13.66 -17.21
N VAL A 349 4.65 12.53 -17.75
CA VAL A 349 3.91 11.50 -17.03
C VAL A 349 4.90 10.42 -16.56
N HIS A 350 5.02 10.21 -15.26
CA HIS A 350 5.92 9.21 -14.66
C HIS A 350 5.32 7.79 -14.70
N ALA A 351 6.16 6.76 -14.57
CA ALA A 351 5.74 5.36 -14.71
C ALA A 351 5.12 4.69 -13.47
N GLY A 352 4.16 3.77 -13.66
CA GLY A 352 3.64 2.80 -12.68
C GLY A 352 3.23 1.47 -13.36
N GLN A 353 3.62 0.32 -12.80
CA GLN A 353 3.41 -1.03 -13.38
C GLN A 353 2.46 -1.91 -12.54
N THR A 354 1.78 -2.89 -13.15
CA THR A 354 1.02 -3.95 -12.43
C THR A 354 1.42 -5.37 -12.84
N ALA A 355 1.26 -6.36 -11.95
CA ALA A 355 1.67 -7.75 -12.16
C ALA A 355 0.55 -8.63 -12.73
N VAL A 356 0.88 -9.59 -13.59
CA VAL A 356 -0.07 -10.55 -14.19
C VAL A 356 0.39 -11.97 -13.89
N MET A 357 -0.54 -12.83 -13.49
CA MET A 357 -0.32 -14.28 -13.45
C MET A 357 -0.94 -14.95 -14.68
N GLN A 358 -0.23 -15.94 -15.20
CA GLN A 358 -0.59 -16.64 -16.43
C GLN A 358 -0.71 -18.13 -16.16
N THR A 359 -1.78 -18.74 -16.65
CA THR A 359 -2.00 -20.19 -16.55
C THR A 359 -2.12 -20.76 -17.96
N GLY A 360 -1.19 -21.66 -18.32
CA GLY A 360 -1.28 -22.46 -19.55
C GLY A 360 -0.92 -21.73 -20.86
N SER A 361 -0.22 -20.60 -20.81
CA SER A 361 0.18 -19.86 -22.01
C SER A 361 1.69 -19.55 -21.99
N THR A 362 2.28 -19.44 -23.18
CA THR A 362 3.74 -19.33 -23.37
C THR A 362 4.19 -17.93 -23.80
N VAL A 363 3.27 -16.96 -23.87
CA VAL A 363 3.53 -15.57 -24.22
C VAL A 363 3.79 -14.72 -22.97
N ASN A 364 4.34 -13.52 -23.11
CA ASN A 364 4.38 -12.55 -22.01
C ASN A 364 3.03 -11.83 -21.90
N ALA A 365 2.62 -11.52 -20.68
CA ALA A 365 1.38 -10.80 -20.40
C ALA A 365 1.62 -9.73 -19.33
N ALA A 366 1.15 -8.51 -19.58
CA ALA A 366 1.28 -7.36 -18.70
C ALA A 366 -0.05 -6.64 -18.54
N GLY A 367 -0.44 -6.37 -17.30
CA GLY A 367 -1.65 -5.64 -16.97
C GLY A 367 -1.27 -4.17 -16.91
N GLN A 368 -1.96 -3.33 -17.66
CA GLN A 368 -1.70 -1.90 -17.71
C GLN A 368 -3.01 -1.17 -17.40
N GLY A 369 -3.12 -0.63 -16.19
CA GLY A 369 -4.38 -0.05 -15.72
C GLY A 369 -4.44 0.15 -14.21
N VAL A 370 -5.47 0.86 -13.78
CA VAL A 370 -5.88 0.97 -12.37
C VAL A 370 -6.97 -0.06 -12.14
N PHE A 371 -6.58 -1.21 -11.63
CA PHE A 371 -7.49 -2.29 -11.27
C PHE A 371 -7.87 -2.15 -9.78
N ASP A 372 -9.17 -2.13 -9.48
CA ASP A 372 -9.69 -2.08 -8.11
C ASP A 372 -9.86 -3.47 -7.49
N ARG A 373 -9.82 -4.52 -8.34
CA ARG A 373 -9.96 -5.94 -8.01
C ARG A 373 -9.31 -6.81 -9.10
N ASP A 374 -9.21 -8.11 -8.85
CA ASP A 374 -8.69 -9.06 -9.84
C ASP A 374 -9.57 -9.10 -11.09
N VAL A 375 -8.93 -9.08 -12.26
CA VAL A 375 -9.61 -9.22 -13.56
C VAL A 375 -9.05 -10.43 -14.27
N MET A 376 -9.92 -11.42 -14.51
CA MET A 376 -9.60 -12.59 -15.31
C MET A 376 -9.93 -12.32 -16.77
N VAL A 377 -9.04 -12.71 -17.68
CA VAL A 377 -9.21 -12.61 -19.13
C VAL A 377 -8.97 -13.97 -19.73
N ARG A 378 -9.87 -14.41 -20.62
CA ARG A 378 -9.78 -15.69 -21.31
C ARG A 378 -9.85 -15.47 -22.82
N VAL A 379 -8.95 -16.12 -23.55
CA VAL A 379 -8.99 -16.16 -25.03
C VAL A 379 -10.14 -17.08 -25.47
N ALA A 380 -11.06 -16.53 -26.24
CA ALA A 380 -12.30 -17.17 -26.68
C ALA A 380 -12.30 -17.52 -28.19
N ASN A 381 -11.18 -17.39 -28.89
CA ASN A 381 -11.05 -17.88 -30.27
C ASN A 381 -11.26 -19.40 -30.35
N SER A 382 -11.95 -19.85 -31.40
CA SER A 382 -12.19 -21.29 -31.69
C SER A 382 -10.95 -22.04 -32.16
N THR A 383 -9.88 -21.32 -32.53
CA THR A 383 -8.58 -21.85 -32.99
C THR A 383 -7.46 -21.03 -32.35
N ALA A 384 -6.28 -21.63 -32.19
CA ALA A 384 -5.11 -20.92 -31.66
C ALA A 384 -4.75 -19.73 -32.56
N VAL A 385 -4.30 -18.62 -31.95
CA VAL A 385 -4.00 -17.37 -32.66
C VAL A 385 -2.57 -16.95 -32.33
N SER A 386 -1.81 -16.56 -33.35
CA SER A 386 -0.48 -15.97 -33.15
C SER A 386 -0.58 -14.44 -32.99
N ILE A 387 0.15 -13.88 -32.04
CA ILE A 387 0.32 -12.43 -31.87
C ILE A 387 1.00 -11.87 -33.14
N GLY A 388 0.47 -10.80 -33.72
CA GLY A 388 0.92 -10.18 -34.98
C GLY A 388 0.40 -10.85 -36.27
N SER A 389 -0.53 -11.81 -36.19
CA SER A 389 -1.05 -12.55 -37.36
C SER A 389 -2.16 -11.84 -38.15
N ASN A 390 -2.49 -10.60 -37.81
CA ASN A 390 -3.62 -9.82 -38.35
C ASN A 390 -5.00 -10.46 -38.15
N ARG A 391 -5.08 -11.58 -37.41
CA ARG A 391 -6.33 -12.24 -37.01
C ARG A 391 -6.79 -11.72 -35.65
N PRO A 392 -7.99 -11.11 -35.54
CA PRO A 392 -8.43 -10.50 -34.29
C PRO A 392 -8.51 -11.52 -33.14
N ILE A 393 -8.08 -11.09 -31.96
CA ILE A 393 -8.17 -11.91 -30.73
C ILE A 393 -9.55 -11.66 -30.14
N VAL A 394 -10.34 -12.71 -30.00
CA VAL A 394 -11.64 -12.69 -29.32
C VAL A 394 -11.41 -13.13 -27.89
N TYR A 395 -11.91 -12.36 -26.93
CA TYR A 395 -11.70 -12.63 -25.51
C TYR A 395 -12.96 -12.37 -24.68
N SER A 396 -12.98 -12.99 -23.50
CA SER A 396 -13.96 -12.74 -22.45
C SER A 396 -13.23 -12.32 -21.18
N TYR A 397 -13.87 -11.51 -20.33
CA TYR A 397 -13.30 -11.14 -19.03
C TYR A 397 -14.29 -11.35 -17.88
N SER A 398 -13.78 -11.51 -16.67
CA SER A 398 -14.55 -11.68 -15.42
C SER A 398 -13.91 -10.87 -14.29
N MET A 399 -14.76 -10.28 -13.43
CA MET A 399 -14.38 -9.49 -12.25
C MET A 399 -14.69 -10.21 -10.92
N ASP A 400 -15.33 -11.37 -10.99
CA ASP A 400 -15.88 -12.09 -9.84
C ASP A 400 -15.25 -13.48 -9.67
N GLY A 401 -13.98 -13.59 -10.06
CA GLY A 401 -13.21 -14.84 -9.95
C GLY A 401 -13.69 -15.94 -10.91
N GLY A 402 -14.28 -15.57 -12.04
CA GLY A 402 -14.70 -16.51 -13.09
C GLY A 402 -16.13 -17.05 -12.94
N ARG A 403 -16.96 -16.46 -12.08
CA ARG A 403 -18.38 -16.86 -11.91
C ARG A 403 -19.26 -16.34 -13.04
N ASN A 404 -19.10 -15.06 -13.40
CA ASN A 404 -19.76 -14.46 -14.54
C ASN A 404 -18.72 -13.93 -15.53
N TRP A 405 -18.94 -14.22 -16.82
CA TRP A 405 -18.06 -13.81 -17.91
C TRP A 405 -18.77 -12.84 -18.85
N SER A 406 -18.13 -11.72 -19.12
CA SER A 406 -18.53 -10.81 -20.19
C SER A 406 -17.94 -11.30 -21.51
N HIS A 407 -18.80 -11.57 -22.49
CA HIS A 407 -18.43 -12.17 -23.78
C HIS A 407 -18.52 -11.14 -24.92
N GLY A 408 -17.94 -11.45 -26.07
CA GLY A 408 -18.11 -10.67 -27.31
C GLY A 408 -17.06 -9.59 -27.55
N HIS A 409 -15.97 -9.58 -26.78
CA HIS A 409 -14.89 -8.60 -26.95
C HIS A 409 -13.88 -9.06 -27.98
N SER A 410 -13.37 -8.13 -28.78
CA SER A 410 -12.36 -8.42 -29.79
C SER A 410 -11.32 -7.31 -29.90
N ALA A 411 -10.06 -7.69 -30.05
CA ALA A 411 -8.93 -6.78 -30.18
C ALA A 411 -8.23 -6.94 -31.54
N PRO A 412 -7.80 -5.82 -32.16
CA PRO A 412 -6.99 -5.86 -33.37
C PRO A 412 -5.62 -6.48 -33.10
N ASN A 413 -5.15 -7.32 -34.02
CA ASN A 413 -3.92 -8.12 -33.89
C ASN A 413 -2.91 -7.82 -35.01
N ALA A 414 -2.71 -6.53 -35.32
CA ALA A 414 -1.93 -6.10 -36.48
C ALA A 414 -0.42 -6.04 -36.20
N ALA A 415 0.00 -5.94 -34.94
CA ALA A 415 1.39 -5.81 -34.52
C ALA A 415 1.60 -6.38 -33.11
N GLU A 416 2.85 -6.59 -32.72
CA GLU A 416 3.25 -6.90 -31.34
C GLU A 416 3.71 -5.60 -30.65
N PRO A 417 3.25 -5.30 -29.42
CA PRO A 417 2.34 -6.09 -28.58
C PRO A 417 0.85 -5.89 -28.92
N VAL A 418 0.01 -6.84 -28.51
CA VAL A 418 -1.45 -6.78 -28.69
C VAL A 418 -2.13 -6.37 -27.39
N GLU A 419 -3.11 -5.47 -27.48
CA GLU A 419 -3.79 -4.91 -26.32
C GLU A 419 -5.25 -5.38 -26.24
N LEU A 420 -5.63 -6.00 -25.12
CA LEU A 420 -7.01 -6.39 -24.82
C LEU A 420 -7.60 -5.42 -23.81
N LEU A 421 -8.63 -4.68 -24.19
CA LEU A 421 -9.31 -3.73 -23.30
C LEU A 421 -10.14 -4.46 -22.25
N VAL A 422 -9.87 -4.18 -20.98
CA VAL A 422 -10.59 -4.77 -19.85
C VAL A 422 -10.94 -3.71 -18.83
N PRO A 423 -11.99 -3.86 -18.03
CA PRO A 423 -12.31 -2.84 -17.05
C PRO A 423 -11.16 -2.62 -16.06
N GLY A 424 -10.83 -1.35 -15.81
CA GLY A 424 -9.62 -0.96 -15.05
C GLY A 424 -8.39 -0.68 -15.93
N GLY A 425 -8.36 -1.14 -17.19
CA GLY A 425 -7.26 -0.80 -18.13
C GLY A 425 -7.18 -1.70 -19.36
N LYS A 426 -6.02 -2.32 -19.56
CA LYS A 426 -5.76 -3.22 -20.69
C LYS A 426 -4.81 -4.35 -20.30
N LEU A 427 -4.96 -5.50 -20.95
CA LEU A 427 -4.02 -6.61 -20.89
C LEU A 427 -3.18 -6.59 -22.16
N VAL A 428 -1.88 -6.36 -22.01
CA VAL A 428 -0.91 -6.32 -23.10
C VAL A 428 -0.25 -7.69 -23.22
N LEU A 429 -0.30 -8.28 -24.41
CA LEU A 429 0.28 -9.57 -24.73
C LEU A 429 1.44 -9.38 -25.71
N SER A 430 2.60 -9.95 -25.39
CA SER A 430 3.81 -9.91 -26.24
C SER A 430 4.47 -11.28 -26.33
N GLY A 431 5.31 -11.49 -27.34
CA GLY A 431 6.04 -12.74 -27.53
C GLY A 431 7.06 -12.99 -26.42
N ARG A 432 7.25 -14.26 -26.06
CA ARG A 432 8.28 -14.69 -25.12
C ARG A 432 9.31 -15.53 -25.86
N ASN A 433 10.56 -15.06 -25.93
CA ASN A 433 11.64 -15.74 -26.66
C ASN A 433 11.27 -16.12 -28.11
N GLY A 434 10.53 -15.25 -28.81
CA GLY A 434 10.07 -15.48 -30.18
C GLY A 434 8.85 -16.40 -30.32
N ASN A 435 8.29 -16.92 -29.21
CA ASN A 435 7.04 -17.67 -29.24
C ASN A 435 5.83 -16.73 -29.10
N LEU A 436 4.98 -16.73 -30.13
CA LEU A 436 3.82 -15.85 -30.30
C LEU A 436 2.49 -16.61 -30.23
N ASN A 437 2.51 -17.90 -29.89
CA ASN A 437 1.33 -18.75 -29.95
C ASN A 437 0.42 -18.60 -28.72
N LEU A 438 -0.81 -18.14 -28.93
CA LEU A 438 -1.87 -18.13 -27.90
C LEU A 438 -2.77 -19.37 -28.06
N PRO A 439 -2.71 -20.34 -27.13
CA PRO A 439 -3.58 -21.51 -27.18
C PRO A 439 -5.04 -21.13 -26.91
N VAL A 440 -5.96 -21.93 -27.46
CA VAL A 440 -7.41 -21.79 -27.22
C VAL A 440 -7.69 -21.91 -25.72
N GLY A 441 -8.43 -20.96 -25.16
CA GLY A 441 -8.77 -20.96 -23.74
C GLY A 441 -7.65 -20.51 -22.80
N ALA A 442 -6.55 -19.94 -23.31
CA ALA A 442 -5.53 -19.31 -22.47
C ALA A 442 -6.16 -18.31 -21.50
N GLN A 443 -5.78 -18.39 -20.23
CA GLN A 443 -6.32 -17.53 -19.18
C GLN A 443 -5.21 -16.70 -18.52
N PHE A 444 -5.52 -15.43 -18.30
CA PHE A 444 -4.67 -14.44 -17.67
C PHE A 444 -5.43 -13.84 -16.50
N THR A 445 -4.78 -13.69 -15.35
CA THR A 445 -5.35 -13.00 -14.20
C THR A 445 -4.49 -11.78 -13.91
N ILE A 446 -5.09 -10.61 -14.09
CA ILE A 446 -4.49 -9.34 -13.70
C ILE A 446 -4.75 -9.18 -12.21
N HIS A 447 -3.67 -9.11 -11.44
CA HIS A 447 -3.77 -8.74 -10.04
C HIS A 447 -3.43 -7.26 -9.93
N PRO A 448 -4.26 -6.45 -9.26
CA PRO A 448 -3.88 -5.10 -8.96
C PRO A 448 -2.59 -5.12 -8.13
N GLN A 449 -1.60 -4.31 -8.50
CA GLN A 449 -0.54 -3.95 -7.56
C GLN A 449 -1.15 -3.02 -6.51
N THR A 450 -1.84 -3.64 -5.57
CA THR A 450 -2.28 -2.98 -4.36
C THR A 450 -1.05 -2.74 -3.51
N ALA A 451 -1.02 -1.60 -2.81
CA ALA A 451 -0.05 -1.37 -1.76
C ALA A 451 -0.11 -2.44 -0.64
N ALA A 452 -1.00 -3.43 -0.73
CA ALA A 452 -1.43 -4.27 0.38
C ALA A 452 -0.33 -5.25 0.82
N HIS A 453 0.13 -5.08 2.06
CA HIS A 453 0.88 -6.12 2.77
C HIS A 453 -0.12 -7.12 3.34
N ASN A 454 -0.28 -8.24 2.65
CA ASN A 454 -1.21 -9.29 3.02
C ASN A 454 -0.51 -10.37 3.86
N LEU A 455 -1.04 -10.63 5.05
CA LEU A 455 -0.63 -11.77 5.87
C LEU A 455 -1.71 -12.85 5.77
N GLU A 456 -1.28 -14.09 5.51
CA GLU A 456 -2.18 -15.24 5.58
C GLU A 456 -2.48 -15.53 7.06
N ILE A 457 -3.75 -15.41 7.43
CA ILE A 457 -4.23 -15.56 8.82
C ILE A 457 -5.02 -16.85 9.02
N SER A 458 -5.36 -17.55 7.94
CA SER A 458 -5.99 -18.87 7.91
C SER A 458 -5.84 -19.40 6.49
N THR A 459 -6.09 -20.69 6.26
CA THR A 459 -5.94 -21.33 4.95
C THR A 459 -6.74 -20.58 3.87
N GLY A 460 -6.03 -19.88 2.97
CA GLY A 460 -6.64 -19.10 1.89
C GLY A 460 -7.28 -17.77 2.32
N GLU A 461 -7.14 -17.37 3.59
CA GLU A 461 -7.63 -16.09 4.09
C GLU A 461 -6.45 -15.14 4.34
N TYR A 462 -6.47 -14.01 3.63
CA TYR A 462 -5.46 -12.97 3.73
C TYR A 462 -6.04 -11.71 4.36
N LEU A 463 -5.26 -11.08 5.23
CA LEU A 463 -5.57 -9.79 5.82
C LEU A 463 -4.51 -8.76 5.43
N GLN A 464 -4.97 -7.62 4.92
CA GLN A 464 -4.11 -6.46 4.68
C GLN A 464 -3.80 -5.73 6.00
N VAL A 465 -2.53 -5.68 6.38
CA VAL A 465 -2.09 -5.02 7.62
C VAL A 465 -1.61 -3.59 7.43
N ASN A 466 -1.17 -3.22 6.23
CA ASN A 466 -0.61 -1.90 6.04
C ASN A 466 -1.65 -0.83 5.72
N ASN A 467 -1.26 0.39 6.03
CA ASN A 467 -2.05 1.60 5.83
C ASN A 467 -1.32 2.52 4.87
N ILE A 468 -2.05 3.12 3.94
CA ILE A 468 -1.48 4.09 3.01
C ILE A 468 -1.64 5.47 3.65
N GLY A 469 -0.51 6.07 4.05
CA GLY A 469 -0.50 7.35 4.73
C GLY A 469 -1.21 8.44 3.97
N SER A 470 -1.04 8.52 2.64
CA SER A 470 -1.72 9.54 1.83
C SER A 470 -3.24 9.37 1.82
N GLU A 471 -3.75 8.13 1.95
CA GLU A 471 -5.19 7.88 2.03
C GLU A 471 -5.77 8.20 3.41
N ILE A 472 -4.93 8.38 4.45
CA ILE A 472 -5.36 8.68 5.82
C ILE A 472 -5.14 10.15 6.17
N PHE A 473 -3.91 10.65 5.99
CA PHE A 473 -3.51 12.01 6.39
C PHE A 473 -3.51 13.01 5.22
N GLY A 474 -3.47 12.55 3.97
CA GLY A 474 -3.36 13.42 2.80
C GLY A 474 -1.92 13.87 2.51
N GLY A 475 -1.71 15.18 2.36
CA GLY A 475 -0.43 15.77 1.93
C GLY A 475 -0.34 16.05 0.44
N TYR A 476 0.89 16.16 -0.07
CA TYR A 476 1.22 16.28 -1.49
C TYR A 476 1.91 15.02 -1.99
N ASN A 477 1.72 14.66 -3.25
CA ASN A 477 2.46 13.56 -3.86
C ASN A 477 3.93 13.95 -4.10
N GLU A 478 4.86 13.00 -3.95
CA GLU A 478 6.32 13.19 -4.11
C GLU A 478 6.73 13.86 -5.43
N TYR A 479 5.93 13.72 -6.49
CA TYR A 479 6.19 14.28 -7.82
C TYR A 479 5.01 15.10 -8.36
N GLY A 480 4.03 15.44 -7.53
CA GLY A 480 2.84 16.19 -7.95
C GLY A 480 2.94 17.67 -7.56
N THR A 481 2.42 18.56 -8.43
CA THR A 481 2.05 19.92 -8.00
C THR A 481 0.68 20.00 -7.35
N GLU A 482 0.04 18.86 -7.15
CA GLU A 482 -1.33 18.75 -6.69
C GLU A 482 -1.40 18.03 -5.34
N PRO A 483 -2.27 18.47 -4.43
CA PRO A 483 -2.50 17.78 -3.16
C PRO A 483 -3.19 16.43 -3.40
N VAL A 484 -2.99 15.50 -2.47
CA VAL A 484 -3.72 14.24 -2.43
C VAL A 484 -5.23 14.52 -2.32
N PHE A 485 -6.03 13.74 -3.07
CA PHE A 485 -7.48 13.86 -3.29
C PHE A 485 -7.92 15.03 -4.19
N ILE A 486 -8.13 14.76 -5.50
CA ILE A 486 -8.54 15.78 -6.49
C ILE A 486 -10.07 15.97 -6.62
N GLU A 487 -10.46 17.14 -7.14
CA GLU A 487 -11.78 17.58 -7.68
C GLU A 487 -13.01 17.59 -6.75
N SER A 488 -13.17 16.65 -5.82
CA SER A 488 -14.31 16.61 -4.87
C SER A 488 -13.93 16.05 -3.49
N GLY A 489 -12.62 15.98 -3.21
CA GLY A 489 -12.10 15.34 -2.00
C GLY A 489 -10.95 16.07 -1.30
N GLN A 490 -10.54 17.26 -1.78
CA GLN A 490 -9.47 18.03 -1.12
C GLN A 490 -9.80 18.36 0.35
N GLU A 491 -11.08 18.46 0.66
CA GLU A 491 -11.60 18.68 2.02
C GLU A 491 -11.33 17.50 2.98
N LYS A 492 -10.80 16.38 2.48
CA LYS A 492 -10.37 15.21 3.27
C LYS A 492 -8.87 15.25 3.64
N ASN A 493 -8.11 16.21 3.10
CA ASN A 493 -6.67 16.29 3.25
C ASN A 493 -6.31 17.05 4.55
N ILE A 494 -6.00 16.29 5.60
CA ILE A 494 -5.64 16.83 6.92
C ILE A 494 -4.42 17.75 6.83
N MET A 495 -3.34 17.30 6.20
CA MET A 495 -2.08 18.06 6.16
C MET A 495 -2.26 19.40 5.45
N LEU A 496 -3.08 19.44 4.39
CA LEU A 496 -3.45 20.67 3.69
C LEU A 496 -4.33 21.58 4.56
N ALA A 497 -5.35 21.04 5.21
CA ALA A 497 -6.28 21.82 6.04
C ALA A 497 -5.58 22.47 7.24
N VAL A 498 -4.70 21.72 7.92
CA VAL A 498 -3.92 22.24 9.05
C VAL A 498 -2.89 23.27 8.57
N GLY A 499 -2.22 23.02 7.44
CA GLY A 499 -1.29 23.99 6.86
C GLY A 499 -1.96 25.31 6.51
N LYS A 500 -3.16 25.26 5.91
CA LYS A 500 -3.98 26.44 5.62
C LYS A 500 -4.41 27.18 6.89
N LEU A 501 -4.76 26.44 7.94
CA LEU A 501 -5.09 27.04 9.25
C LEU A 501 -3.89 27.81 9.83
N VAL A 502 -2.70 27.19 9.85
CA VAL A 502 -1.48 27.84 10.35
C VAL A 502 -1.23 29.15 9.62
N ALA A 503 -1.34 29.13 8.29
CA ALA A 503 -1.18 30.33 7.49
C ALA A 503 -2.26 31.39 7.75
N ALA A 504 -3.53 30.98 7.88
CA ALA A 504 -4.61 31.90 8.20
C ALA A 504 -4.43 32.57 9.58
N LEU A 505 -3.95 31.82 10.58
CA LEU A 505 -3.66 32.33 11.91
C LEU A 505 -2.45 33.30 11.92
N GLU A 506 -1.37 32.95 11.22
CA GLU A 506 -0.16 33.79 11.13
C GLU A 506 -0.41 35.09 10.35
N ASN A 507 -1.32 35.04 9.37
CA ASN A 507 -1.67 36.18 8.52
C ASN A 507 -2.86 37.01 9.05
N ASN A 508 -3.35 36.72 10.26
CA ASN A 508 -4.50 37.39 10.87
C ASN A 508 -5.78 37.35 9.99
N ASP A 509 -5.98 36.25 9.25
CA ASP A 509 -7.13 36.05 8.37
C ASP A 509 -8.25 35.27 9.08
N GLN A 510 -9.28 35.99 9.51
CA GLN A 510 -10.44 35.40 10.18
C GLN A 510 -11.26 34.49 9.27
N GLN A 511 -11.44 34.89 8.00
CA GLN A 511 -12.26 34.13 7.06
C GLN A 511 -11.56 32.83 6.69
N GLY A 512 -10.25 32.88 6.47
CA GLY A 512 -9.41 31.71 6.25
C GLY A 512 -9.47 30.70 7.41
N CYS A 513 -9.50 31.18 8.66
CA CYS A 513 -9.68 30.30 9.84
C CYS A 513 -11.04 29.57 9.81
N GLY A 514 -12.11 30.26 9.42
CA GLY A 514 -13.45 29.66 9.28
C GLY A 514 -13.52 28.61 8.16
N GLN A 515 -12.89 28.87 7.01
CA GLN A 515 -12.81 27.92 5.90
C GLN A 515 -11.96 26.68 6.26
N ALA A 516 -10.86 26.90 7.00
CA ALA A 516 -10.04 25.80 7.50
C ALA A 516 -10.79 24.95 8.52
N LEU A 517 -11.63 25.53 9.39
CA LEU A 517 -12.47 24.79 10.34
C LEU A 517 -13.49 23.86 9.65
N ASP A 518 -14.13 24.32 8.57
CA ASP A 518 -15.05 23.48 7.77
C ASP A 518 -14.29 22.30 7.15
N SER A 519 -13.13 22.58 6.55
CA SER A 519 -12.25 21.56 5.97
C SER A 519 -11.78 20.55 7.03
N LEU A 520 -11.38 21.01 8.21
CA LEU A 520 -10.93 20.16 9.32
C LEU A 520 -12.05 19.28 9.87
N THR A 521 -13.30 19.75 9.84
CA THR A 521 -14.45 18.95 10.27
C THR A 521 -14.66 17.78 9.33
N LYS A 522 -14.66 18.03 8.02
CA LYS A 522 -14.76 16.98 6.98
C LYS A 522 -13.57 16.01 7.00
N CYS A 523 -12.36 16.53 7.22
CA CYS A 523 -11.17 15.72 7.43
C CYS A 523 -11.33 14.76 8.62
N HIS A 524 -11.87 15.25 9.75
CA HIS A 524 -12.06 14.44 10.95
C HIS A 524 -13.10 13.33 10.76
N GLU A 525 -14.20 13.60 10.04
CA GLU A 525 -15.20 12.58 9.67
C GLU A 525 -14.59 11.47 8.81
N TYR A 526 -13.83 11.85 7.78
CA TYR A 526 -13.13 10.92 6.92
C TYR A 526 -12.08 10.10 7.70
N PHE A 527 -11.31 10.75 8.56
CA PHE A 527 -10.33 10.10 9.42
C PHE A 527 -10.96 9.06 10.36
N THR A 528 -12.13 9.37 10.92
CA THR A 528 -12.91 8.43 11.75
C THR A 528 -13.36 7.21 10.96
N THR A 529 -13.68 7.37 9.69
CA THR A 529 -13.99 6.25 8.80
C THR A 529 -12.77 5.34 8.59
N GLN A 530 -11.57 5.92 8.46
CA GLN A 530 -10.33 5.15 8.37
C GLN A 530 -10.01 4.40 9.67
N MET A 531 -10.20 5.04 10.83
CA MET A 531 -10.06 4.38 12.14
C MET A 531 -11.00 3.18 12.26
N ALA A 532 -12.26 3.34 11.86
CA ALA A 532 -13.23 2.25 11.89
C ALA A 532 -12.82 1.08 10.98
N SER A 533 -12.18 1.34 9.84
CA SER A 533 -11.65 0.29 8.97
C SER A 533 -10.51 -0.50 9.64
N VAL A 534 -9.59 0.17 10.31
CA VAL A 534 -8.50 -0.46 11.08
C VAL A 534 -9.08 -1.30 12.22
N GLY A 535 -9.99 -0.74 13.03
CA GLY A 535 -10.65 -1.46 14.11
C GLY A 535 -11.48 -2.68 13.63
N ALA A 536 -12.08 -2.62 12.44
CA ALA A 536 -12.75 -3.77 11.85
C ALA A 536 -11.76 -4.91 11.51
N ARG A 537 -10.56 -4.57 11.02
CA ARG A 537 -9.50 -5.54 10.73
C ARG A 537 -8.92 -6.15 12.01
N GLU A 538 -8.76 -5.35 13.07
CA GLU A 538 -8.36 -5.85 14.39
C GLU A 538 -9.37 -6.83 14.97
N ASN A 539 -10.67 -6.49 14.93
CA ASN A 539 -11.73 -7.39 15.37
C ASN A 539 -11.70 -8.71 14.60
N ARG A 540 -11.44 -8.66 13.28
CA ARG A 540 -11.27 -9.87 12.46
C ARG A 540 -10.09 -10.72 12.91
N LEU A 541 -8.95 -10.11 13.28
CA LEU A 541 -7.80 -10.83 13.84
C LEU A 541 -8.11 -11.48 15.19
N VAL A 542 -8.85 -10.80 16.07
CA VAL A 542 -9.26 -11.34 17.37
C VAL A 542 -10.16 -12.57 17.19
N VAL A 543 -11.11 -12.49 16.27
CA VAL A 543 -11.99 -13.61 15.93
C VAL A 543 -11.18 -14.77 15.32
N ALA A 544 -10.30 -14.49 14.35
CA ALA A 544 -9.46 -15.49 13.72
C ALA A 544 -8.54 -16.21 14.73
N ASP A 545 -7.90 -15.48 15.63
CA ASP A 545 -7.05 -16.06 16.68
C ASP A 545 -7.84 -16.93 17.66
N THR A 546 -9.07 -16.51 18.01
CA THR A 546 -9.96 -17.32 18.86
C THR A 546 -10.33 -18.63 18.19
N VAL A 547 -10.70 -18.60 16.90
CA VAL A 547 -11.02 -19.79 16.12
C VAL A 547 -9.81 -20.71 16.00
N LEU A 548 -8.64 -20.18 15.64
CA LEU A 548 -7.40 -20.96 15.52
C LEU A 548 -6.93 -21.54 16.85
N THR A 549 -7.12 -20.82 17.95
CA THR A 549 -6.83 -21.35 19.30
C THR A 549 -7.74 -22.53 19.62
N GLY A 550 -9.03 -22.44 19.29
CA GLY A 550 -9.98 -23.55 19.42
C GLY A 550 -9.62 -24.75 18.55
N LEU A 551 -9.27 -24.52 17.28
CA LEU A 551 -8.82 -25.57 16.36
C LEU A 551 -7.53 -26.24 16.85
N LYS A 552 -6.55 -25.46 17.30
CA LYS A 552 -5.30 -25.98 17.89
C LYS A 552 -5.60 -26.87 19.09
N HIS A 553 -6.52 -26.46 19.96
CA HIS A 553 -6.92 -27.25 21.13
C HIS A 553 -7.56 -28.58 20.69
N ASN A 554 -8.49 -28.54 19.74
CA ASN A 554 -9.14 -29.74 19.21
C ASN A 554 -8.14 -30.72 18.58
N GLU A 555 -7.23 -30.23 17.73
CA GLU A 555 -6.21 -31.08 17.10
C GLU A 555 -5.21 -31.62 18.13
N THR A 556 -4.88 -30.84 19.16
CA THR A 556 -4.03 -31.29 20.27
C THR A 556 -4.70 -32.39 21.09
N GLU A 557 -5.99 -32.24 21.40
CA GLU A 557 -6.77 -33.25 22.12
C GLU A 557 -6.91 -34.54 21.30
N ARG A 558 -7.20 -34.43 20.00
CA ARG A 558 -7.28 -35.59 19.08
C ARG A 558 -5.94 -36.30 18.92
N LYS A 559 -4.83 -35.56 18.89
CA LYS A 559 -3.48 -36.12 18.91
C LYS A 559 -3.21 -36.84 20.23
N SER A 560 -3.47 -36.19 21.36
CA SER A 560 -3.29 -36.74 22.72
C SER A 560 -4.05 -38.06 22.90
N LYS A 561 -5.32 -38.14 22.48
CA LYS A 561 -6.13 -39.37 22.52
C LYS A 561 -5.52 -40.57 21.78
N ILE A 562 -4.61 -40.35 20.84
CA ILE A 562 -3.96 -41.40 20.06
C ILE A 562 -2.51 -41.63 20.52
N GLU A 563 -1.79 -40.55 20.79
CA GLU A 563 -0.36 -40.54 21.09
C GLU A 563 -0.06 -40.83 22.57
N ASP A 564 -0.89 -40.35 23.49
CA ASP A 564 -0.59 -40.38 24.93
C ASP A 564 -0.99 -41.72 25.55
N VAL A 565 -0.25 -42.12 26.59
CA VAL A 565 -0.47 -43.37 27.31
C VAL A 565 -1.33 -43.16 28.56
N ASP A 566 -2.18 -44.13 28.89
CA ASP A 566 -2.84 -44.19 30.20
C ASP A 566 -1.79 -44.59 31.24
N LEU A 567 -1.36 -43.63 32.07
CA LEU A 567 -0.34 -43.84 33.09
C LEU A 567 -0.75 -44.91 34.11
N VAL A 568 -2.04 -45.06 34.42
CA VAL A 568 -2.52 -46.02 35.42
C VAL A 568 -2.36 -47.43 34.87
N THR A 569 -2.82 -47.67 33.65
CA THR A 569 -2.64 -48.97 32.98
C THR A 569 -1.16 -49.25 32.74
N LEU A 570 -0.39 -48.26 32.25
CA LEU A 570 1.03 -48.42 31.98
C LEU A 570 1.84 -48.80 33.22
N MET A 571 1.59 -48.15 34.37
CA MET A 571 2.29 -48.49 35.61
C MET A 571 1.90 -49.88 36.10
N THR A 572 0.66 -50.29 35.91
CA THR A 572 0.20 -51.64 36.24
C THR A 572 0.89 -52.68 35.35
N ASP A 573 0.99 -52.44 34.04
CA ASP A 573 1.66 -53.33 33.10
C ASP A 573 3.17 -53.37 33.33
N LEU A 574 3.79 -52.22 33.62
CA LEU A 574 5.21 -52.12 33.92
C LEU A 574 5.57 -52.92 35.18
N THR A 575 4.79 -52.77 36.25
CA THR A 575 5.02 -53.51 37.51
C THR A 575 4.78 -55.01 37.33
N ASN A 576 3.72 -55.41 36.63
CA ASN A 576 3.48 -56.82 36.28
C ASN A 576 4.61 -57.40 35.44
N GLN A 577 5.12 -56.66 34.45
CA GLN A 577 6.21 -57.10 33.58
C GLN A 577 7.56 -57.18 34.32
N GLN A 578 7.83 -56.26 35.26
CA GLN A 578 8.98 -56.35 36.17
C GLN A 578 8.92 -57.61 37.04
N LEU A 579 7.76 -57.88 37.66
CA LEU A 579 7.54 -59.09 38.45
C LEU A 579 7.70 -60.36 37.61
N ALA A 580 7.16 -60.38 36.39
CA ALA A 580 7.30 -61.50 35.47
C ALA A 580 8.77 -61.72 35.05
N TYR A 581 9.50 -60.66 34.74
CA TYR A 581 10.92 -60.73 34.41
C TYR A 581 11.76 -61.29 35.58
N GLU A 582 11.53 -60.81 36.80
CA GLU A 582 12.16 -61.37 37.99
C GLU A 582 11.80 -62.84 38.23
N ALA A 583 10.53 -63.21 38.04
CA ALA A 583 10.08 -64.60 38.18
C ALA A 583 10.76 -65.53 37.16
N VAL A 584 10.92 -65.08 35.91
CA VAL A 584 11.65 -65.81 34.85
C VAL A 584 13.13 -65.97 35.22
N LEU A 585 13.78 -64.94 35.76
CA LEU A 585 15.16 -65.01 36.25
C LEU A 585 15.30 -65.99 37.44
N ARG A 586 14.37 -65.97 38.39
CA ARG A 586 14.37 -66.92 39.53
C ARG A 586 14.13 -68.35 39.06
N SER A 587 13.20 -68.58 38.14
CA SER A 587 12.97 -69.89 37.52
C SER A 587 14.21 -70.40 36.77
N SER A 588 14.90 -69.50 36.06
CA SER A 588 16.19 -69.81 35.40
C SER A 588 17.25 -70.33 36.38
N SER A 589 17.35 -69.69 37.55
CA SER A 589 18.28 -70.14 38.60
C SER A 589 17.95 -71.55 39.11
N MET A 590 16.68 -71.96 39.11
CA MET A 590 16.26 -73.32 39.48
C MET A 590 16.54 -74.35 38.36
N ILE A 591 16.27 -74.00 37.10
CA ILE A 591 16.53 -74.89 35.94
C ILE A 591 18.04 -75.10 35.75
N MET A 592 18.86 -74.06 35.92
CA MET A 592 20.32 -74.19 35.89
C MET A 592 20.86 -75.04 37.06
N ARG A 593 20.20 -75.01 38.23
CA ARG A 593 20.51 -75.85 39.40
C ARG A 593 20.07 -77.31 39.27
N MET A 594 19.11 -77.63 38.39
CA MET A 594 18.71 -79.03 38.09
C MET A 594 19.71 -79.77 37.20
N SER A 595 20.79 -79.14 36.74
CA SER A 595 21.80 -79.83 35.93
C SER A 595 22.68 -80.74 36.79
N LEU A 596 22.43 -82.04 36.66
CA LEU A 596 23.25 -83.21 37.03
C LEU A 596 23.68 -83.42 38.50
N MET A 597 23.79 -82.40 39.36
CA MET A 597 24.27 -82.57 40.76
C MET A 597 23.21 -83.07 41.75
N ASN A 598 21.93 -83.13 41.36
CA ASN A 598 20.82 -83.55 42.24
C ASN A 598 20.01 -84.75 41.69
N TYR A 599 20.46 -85.40 40.60
CA TYR A 599 19.78 -86.59 40.05
C TYR A 599 20.58 -87.90 40.23
N LEU A 600 21.80 -87.80 40.79
CA LEU A 600 22.56 -88.92 41.33
C LEU A 600 22.58 -88.75 42.85
#